data_AF-A0AAW8H0A6-F1
#
_entry.id   AF-A0AAW8H0A6-F1
#
_cell.length_a   1.000
_cell.length_b   1.000
_cell.length_c   1.000
_cell.angle_alpha   90.00
_cell.angle_beta   90.00
_cell.angle_gamma   90.00
#
_symmetry.space_group_name_H-M   'P 1'
#
loop_
_entity.id
_entity.type
_entity.pdbx_description
1 polymer ?
#
loop_
_entity_poly.entity_id
_entity_poly.type
_entity_poly.pdbx_seq_one_letter_code
_entity_poly.pdbx_strand_id
1 'polypeptide(L)'
;MFTVCFLSSAVRCQPLSRALAFFTFLINIEGLFMTIFEPGVQYKDLNGGVHADRDDTQDATDYLRQHHNIPQDHFVFGIQVYSSVHHVRDNTLSVRFLHSNVAGYENIQQKMVAEGAEFTLNELEIGMSYKEFFGLFKRFSLTLSPNGLLEGKSYKTV
;
A
#
# COMPACT_ATOMS: atom_id res chain seq x y z
N MET A 1 24.86 -35.55 -44.69
CA MET A 1 25.43 -35.64 -46.05
C MET A 1 24.40 -35.04 -46.98
N PHE A 2 24.71 -33.84 -47.53
CA PHE A 2 24.31 -33.28 -48.84
C PHE A 2 22.88 -33.58 -49.36
N THR A 3 22.01 -32.63 -49.73
CA THR A 3 22.26 -31.43 -50.53
C THR A 3 21.00 -30.57 -50.66
N VAL A 4 21.24 -29.27 -50.77
CA VAL A 4 20.34 -28.12 -51.00
C VAL A 4 20.03 -27.95 -52.50
N CYS A 5 18.91 -27.27 -52.85
CA CYS A 5 18.76 -26.23 -53.91
C CYS A 5 17.30 -26.11 -54.39
N PHE A 6 16.71 -24.98 -54.82
CA PHE A 6 16.89 -23.53 -54.63
C PHE A 6 15.70 -22.84 -55.37
N LEU A 7 15.43 -21.56 -55.05
CA LEU A 7 14.77 -20.50 -55.85
C LEU A 7 13.22 -20.46 -56.04
N SER A 8 12.63 -19.39 -55.44
CA SER A 8 11.79 -18.32 -56.05
C SER A 8 10.75 -18.74 -57.11
N SER A 9 9.46 -18.37 -57.08
CA SER A 9 8.81 -17.11 -56.74
C SER A 9 7.30 -17.30 -56.89
N ALA A 10 6.46 -16.83 -55.95
CA ALA A 10 5.09 -16.38 -56.26
C ALA A 10 4.48 -15.64 -55.06
N VAL A 11 4.09 -14.41 -55.37
CA VAL A 11 3.36 -13.43 -54.56
C VAL A 11 2.06 -14.01 -54.01
N ARG A 12 1.83 -13.85 -52.70
CA ARG A 12 0.48 -13.53 -52.18
C ARG A 12 0.60 -12.64 -50.94
N CYS A 13 0.10 -11.42 -51.11
CA CYS A 13 -0.08 -10.43 -50.06
C CYS A 13 -1.43 -10.62 -49.34
N GLN A 14 -1.41 -10.24 -48.05
CA GLN A 14 -2.49 -9.78 -47.15
C GLN A 14 -3.17 -10.80 -46.21
N PRO A 15 -3.58 -10.39 -44.98
CA PRO A 15 -3.12 -9.24 -44.18
C PRO A 15 -2.56 -9.60 -42.79
N LEU A 16 -1.63 -8.76 -42.35
CA LEU A 16 -1.24 -8.56 -40.96
C LEU A 16 -2.49 -8.31 -40.08
N SER A 17 -2.66 -9.13 -39.05
CA SER A 17 -3.35 -8.69 -37.83
C SER A 17 -2.55 -9.16 -36.61
N ARG A 18 -1.69 -8.24 -36.14
CA ARG A 18 -1.33 -8.01 -34.74
C ARG A 18 -1.05 -9.26 -33.88
N ALA A 19 0.09 -9.88 -34.12
CA ALA A 19 0.89 -10.48 -33.05
C ALA A 19 1.97 -9.46 -32.65
N LEU A 20 1.63 -8.48 -31.81
CA LEU A 20 2.60 -7.73 -31.01
C LEU A 20 2.17 -7.93 -29.56
N ALA A 21 2.72 -8.97 -28.94
CA ALA A 21 3.88 -8.82 -28.08
C ALA A 21 3.46 -8.21 -26.74
N PHE A 22 2.96 -9.09 -25.88
CA PHE A 22 3.20 -9.06 -24.45
C PHE A 22 4.65 -8.63 -24.21
N PHE A 23 4.87 -7.35 -23.93
CA PHE A 23 6.07 -6.90 -23.22
C PHE A 23 5.73 -6.94 -21.74
N THR A 24 5.61 -8.17 -21.22
CA THR A 24 5.86 -8.39 -19.79
C THR A 24 7.30 -7.95 -19.58
N PHE A 25 7.48 -6.80 -18.94
CA PHE A 25 8.79 -6.37 -18.47
C PHE A 25 9.19 -7.33 -17.35
N LEU A 26 9.81 -8.43 -17.75
CA LEU A 26 10.39 -9.44 -16.89
C LEU A 26 11.74 -8.89 -16.43
N ILE A 27 11.70 -7.97 -15.45
CA ILE A 27 12.82 -7.86 -14.52
C ILE A 27 12.58 -8.92 -13.47
N ASN A 28 13.16 -10.09 -13.72
CA ASN A 28 13.47 -11.07 -12.70
C ASN A 28 14.68 -10.54 -11.93
N ILE A 29 14.43 -9.75 -10.88
CA ILE A 29 15.38 -9.56 -9.79
C ILE A 29 14.70 -10.19 -8.57
N GLU A 30 15.07 -11.44 -8.29
CA GLU A 30 14.86 -12.00 -6.97
C GLU A 30 15.79 -11.28 -5.99
N GLY A 31 15.22 -10.40 -5.16
CA GLY A 31 15.98 -9.63 -4.19
C GLY A 31 15.18 -8.43 -3.69
N LEU A 32 14.39 -8.66 -2.63
CA LEU A 32 13.67 -7.70 -1.80
C LEU A 32 12.78 -6.68 -2.54
N PHE A 33 11.48 -6.98 -2.67
CA PHE A 33 10.48 -5.95 -2.95
C PHE A 33 10.41 -4.99 -1.75
N MET A 34 11.19 -3.90 -1.82
CA MET A 34 11.11 -2.82 -0.85
C MET A 34 9.83 -2.04 -1.11
N THR A 35 8.85 -2.19 -0.22
CA THR A 35 7.61 -1.43 -0.28
C THR A 35 7.79 -0.15 0.53
N ILE A 36 7.65 1.00 -0.12
CA ILE A 36 7.67 2.30 0.56
C ILE A 36 6.33 2.51 1.25
N PHE A 37 6.36 2.78 2.56
CA PHE A 37 5.16 3.10 3.32
C PHE A 37 4.77 4.57 3.08
N GLU A 38 4.05 4.84 1.99
CA GLU A 38 3.51 6.16 1.65
C GLU A 38 2.03 6.08 1.24
N PRO A 39 1.23 7.13 1.52
CA PRO A 39 -0.11 7.24 0.93
C PRO A 39 0.00 7.44 -0.59
N GLY A 40 -0.82 6.73 -1.37
CA GLY A 40 -0.77 6.82 -2.83
C GLY A 40 -2.09 6.42 -3.49
N VAL A 41 -2.43 7.15 -4.55
CA VAL A 41 -3.51 6.85 -5.50
C VAL A 41 -3.01 7.13 -6.91
N GLN A 42 -3.73 6.65 -7.94
CA GLN A 42 -3.26 6.69 -9.33
C GLN A 42 -2.87 8.10 -9.83
N TYR A 43 -3.58 9.16 -9.41
CA TYR A 43 -3.40 10.51 -9.95
C TYR A 43 -2.89 11.56 -8.95
N LYS A 44 -2.91 11.26 -7.64
CA LYS A 44 -2.45 12.16 -6.55
C LYS A 44 -2.94 13.63 -6.66
N ASP A 45 -4.18 13.85 -7.11
CA ASP A 45 -4.76 15.19 -7.35
C ASP A 45 -4.97 16.01 -6.06
N LEU A 46 -5.24 15.31 -4.95
CA LEU A 46 -5.41 15.90 -3.63
C LEU A 46 -4.29 15.39 -2.73
N ASN A 47 -3.63 16.31 -2.01
CA ASN A 47 -2.60 15.99 -1.03
C ASN A 47 -2.95 16.65 0.30
N GLY A 48 -2.51 16.04 1.39
CA GLY A 48 -2.60 16.64 2.72
C GLY A 48 -2.10 15.73 3.82
N GLY A 49 -2.46 16.06 5.06
CA GLY A 49 -2.01 15.37 6.25
C GLY A 49 -3.12 14.56 6.92
N VAL A 50 -2.73 13.53 7.66
CA VAL A 50 -3.60 12.78 8.55
C VAL A 50 -3.01 12.78 9.95
N HIS A 51 -3.86 13.01 10.94
CA HIS A 51 -3.51 12.90 12.35
C HIS A 51 -4.60 12.12 13.07
N ALA A 52 -4.19 11.26 13.99
CA ALA A 52 -5.12 10.52 14.84
C ALA A 52 -4.57 10.42 16.25
N ASP A 53 -5.45 10.56 17.24
CA ASP A 53 -5.14 10.36 18.65
C ASP A 53 -5.39 8.88 19.00
N ARG A 54 -4.39 8.24 19.62
CA ARG A 54 -4.54 6.89 20.16
C ARG A 54 -5.55 6.91 21.31
N ASP A 55 -6.41 5.90 21.37
CA ASP A 55 -7.26 5.68 22.53
C ASP A 55 -6.45 5.08 23.68
N ASP A 56 -6.74 5.51 24.91
CA ASP A 56 -6.04 5.06 26.11
C ASP A 56 -6.48 3.64 26.55
N THR A 57 -7.56 3.12 25.99
CA THR A 57 -8.23 1.87 26.41
C THR A 57 -8.35 0.80 25.33
N GLN A 58 -8.41 1.19 24.05
CA GLN A 58 -8.50 0.24 22.93
C GLN A 58 -7.88 0.82 21.66
N ASP A 59 -6.73 0.28 21.25
CA ASP A 59 -6.08 0.70 20.01
C ASP A 59 -6.14 -0.37 18.90
N ALA A 60 -5.55 -0.04 17.74
CA ALA A 60 -5.47 -0.95 16.60
C ALA A 60 -4.80 -2.30 16.94
N THR A 61 -3.79 -2.32 17.82
CA THR A 61 -3.15 -3.56 18.25
C THR A 61 -4.12 -4.40 19.07
N ASP A 62 -4.85 -3.78 19.99
CA ASP A 62 -5.87 -4.47 20.80
C ASP A 62 -7.00 -5.04 19.93
N TYR A 63 -7.46 -4.26 18.95
CA TYR A 63 -8.42 -4.72 17.95
C TYR A 63 -7.92 -5.96 17.21
N LEU A 64 -6.70 -5.94 16.68
CA LEU A 64 -6.14 -7.09 15.95
C LEU A 64 -5.96 -8.32 16.85
N ARG A 65 -5.59 -8.14 18.12
CA ARG A 65 -5.50 -9.26 19.08
C ARG A 65 -6.86 -9.88 19.34
N GLN A 66 -7.89 -9.07 19.51
CA GLN A 66 -9.25 -9.53 19.82
C GLN A 66 -9.93 -10.21 18.63
N HIS A 67 -9.69 -9.73 17.40
CA HIS A 67 -10.46 -10.14 16.22
C HIS A 67 -9.67 -11.01 15.21
N HIS A 68 -8.33 -10.94 15.22
CA HIS A 68 -7.48 -11.57 14.20
C HIS A 68 -6.32 -12.40 14.79
N ASN A 69 -6.29 -12.58 16.11
CA ASN A 69 -5.34 -13.46 16.82
C ASN A 69 -3.86 -13.18 16.52
N ILE A 70 -3.46 -11.91 16.36
CA ILE A 70 -2.03 -11.57 16.26
C ILE A 70 -1.32 -11.92 17.58
N PRO A 71 0.00 -12.25 17.56
CA PRO A 71 0.72 -12.61 18.79
C PRO A 71 0.72 -11.49 19.84
N GLN A 72 0.74 -11.86 21.13
CA GLN A 72 0.61 -10.91 22.25
C GLN A 72 1.79 -9.94 22.36
N ASP A 73 2.97 -10.35 21.92
CA ASP A 73 4.18 -9.53 21.86
C ASP A 73 4.30 -8.69 20.58
N HIS A 74 3.35 -8.81 19.64
CA HIS A 74 3.31 -7.96 18.45
C HIS A 74 2.60 -6.62 18.72
N PHE A 75 3.05 -5.60 18.01
CA PHE A 75 2.48 -4.25 18.01
C PHE A 75 2.30 -3.76 16.58
N VAL A 76 1.31 -2.89 16.35
CA VAL A 76 1.08 -2.23 15.05
C VAL A 76 2.07 -1.07 14.87
N PHE A 77 2.78 -1.07 13.74
CA PHE A 77 3.73 -0.05 13.31
C PHE A 77 3.16 0.90 12.26
N GLY A 78 2.22 0.41 11.46
CA GLY A 78 1.65 1.17 10.36
C GLY A 78 0.24 0.69 10.04
N ILE A 79 -0.61 1.64 9.66
CA ILE A 79 -1.96 1.39 9.17
C ILE A 79 -2.06 2.08 7.82
N GLN A 80 -2.36 1.31 6.78
CA GLN A 80 -2.65 1.83 5.46
C GLN A 80 -4.12 1.55 5.14
N VAL A 81 -4.86 2.59 4.77
CA VAL A 81 -6.27 2.47 4.39
C VAL A 81 -6.41 2.76 2.90
N TYR A 82 -7.15 1.90 2.21
CA TYR A 82 -7.52 2.07 0.82
C TYR A 82 -9.03 1.97 0.65
N SER A 83 -9.60 2.92 -0.08
CA SER A 83 -11.00 2.92 -0.50
C SER A 83 -11.06 3.26 -1.98
N SER A 84 -11.92 2.55 -2.71
CA SER A 84 -12.25 2.81 -4.10
C SER A 84 -13.74 3.14 -4.21
N VAL A 85 -14.18 3.66 -5.35
CA VAL A 85 -15.62 3.92 -5.60
C VAL A 85 -16.46 2.64 -5.46
N HIS A 86 -15.87 1.47 -5.69
CA HIS A 86 -16.50 0.18 -5.46
C HIS A 86 -16.65 -0.11 -3.96
N HIS A 87 -15.62 0.14 -3.15
CA HIS A 87 -15.64 -0.08 -1.69
C HIS A 87 -16.67 0.82 -0.96
N VAL A 88 -16.91 2.05 -1.45
CA VAL A 88 -17.94 2.93 -0.90
C VAL A 88 -19.34 2.34 -1.03
N ARG A 89 -19.64 1.63 -2.13
CA ARG A 89 -20.96 1.01 -2.34
C ARG A 89 -21.23 -0.15 -1.39
N ASP A 90 -20.15 -0.82 -0.97
CA ASP A 90 -20.21 -1.97 -0.07
C ASP A 90 -20.02 -1.57 1.41
N ASN A 91 -19.88 -0.27 1.70
CA ASN A 91 -19.60 0.27 3.03
C ASN A 91 -18.34 -0.33 3.71
N THR A 92 -17.32 -0.66 2.92
CA THR A 92 -16.09 -1.30 3.40
C THR A 92 -14.85 -0.49 3.05
N LEU A 93 -13.78 -0.73 3.79
CA LEU A 93 -12.41 -0.27 3.58
C LEU A 93 -11.51 -1.49 3.48
N SER A 94 -10.51 -1.46 2.58
CA SER A 94 -9.36 -2.35 2.73
C SER A 94 -8.37 -1.67 3.67
N VAL A 95 -8.05 -2.33 4.78
CA VAL A 95 -7.13 -1.81 5.78
C VAL A 95 -6.03 -2.82 6.00
N ARG A 96 -4.81 -2.36 5.78
CA ARG A 96 -3.58 -3.11 5.93
C ARG A 96 -2.86 -2.66 7.18
N PHE A 97 -2.59 -3.61 8.06
CA PHE A 97 -1.84 -3.41 9.29
C PHE A 97 -0.45 -4.03 9.13
N LEU A 98 0.58 -3.25 9.48
CA LEU A 98 1.95 -3.72 9.59
C LEU A 98 2.26 -3.95 11.07
N HIS A 99 2.60 -5.17 11.48
CA HIS A 99 2.82 -5.51 12.88
C HIS A 99 4.03 -6.44 13.09
N SER A 100 4.69 -6.32 14.24
CA SER A 100 5.86 -7.14 14.58
C SER A 100 6.14 -7.10 16.09
N ASN A 101 7.01 -7.99 16.57
CA ASN A 101 7.46 -8.03 17.96
C ASN A 101 8.87 -7.44 18.17
N VAL A 102 9.41 -6.67 17.20
CA VAL A 102 10.78 -6.12 17.25
C VAL A 102 11.06 -5.57 18.65
N ALA A 103 11.85 -6.35 19.40
CA ALA A 103 11.90 -6.40 20.86
C ALA A 103 11.63 -5.06 21.56
N GLY A 104 10.40 -4.95 22.10
CA GLY A 104 9.95 -3.97 23.08
C GLY A 104 10.57 -2.58 22.97
N TYR A 105 9.98 -1.71 22.15
CA TYR A 105 10.02 -0.23 22.15
C TYR A 105 11.36 0.53 22.36
N GLU A 106 12.17 0.17 23.36
CA GLU A 106 13.35 0.91 23.82
C GLU A 106 14.41 1.13 22.73
N ASN A 107 14.47 0.28 21.69
CA ASN A 107 15.56 0.35 20.70
C ASN A 107 15.11 0.25 19.25
N ILE A 108 13.83 0.48 18.91
CA ILE A 108 13.38 0.39 17.51
C ILE A 108 14.10 1.43 16.65
N GLN A 109 14.17 2.68 17.12
CA GLN A 109 14.90 3.76 16.43
C GLN A 109 16.41 3.46 16.33
N GLN A 110 17.00 2.82 17.34
CA GLN A 110 18.42 2.44 17.32
C GLN A 110 18.68 1.27 16.36
N LYS A 111 17.75 0.30 16.29
CA LYS A 111 17.76 -0.75 15.27
C LYS A 111 17.54 -0.20 13.86
N MET A 112 16.69 0.83 13.70
CA MET A 112 16.50 1.54 12.41
C MET A 112 17.79 2.15 11.91
N VAL A 113 18.60 2.67 12.82
CA VAL A 113 19.91 3.26 12.51
C VAL A 113 20.98 2.18 12.30
N ALA A 114 20.92 1.05 13.03
CA ALA A 114 21.97 0.02 13.04
C ALA A 114 21.84 -1.05 11.93
N GLU A 115 20.63 -1.47 11.55
CA GLU A 115 20.41 -2.56 10.58
C GLU A 115 20.29 -2.09 9.13
N GLY A 116 20.23 -0.76 8.90
CA GLY A 116 20.15 -0.20 7.55
C GLY A 116 18.78 -0.37 6.92
N ALA A 117 17.91 0.63 7.10
CA ALA A 117 16.69 0.94 6.33
C ALA A 117 15.58 -0.12 6.13
N GLU A 118 15.81 -1.41 6.37
CA GLU A 118 14.89 -2.49 5.99
C GLU A 118 14.34 -3.23 7.21
N PHE A 119 13.02 -3.13 7.41
CA PHE A 119 12.30 -3.81 8.48
C PHE A 119 11.48 -4.94 7.92
N THR A 120 11.66 -6.15 8.45
CA THR A 120 10.73 -7.25 8.20
C THR A 120 9.52 -7.08 9.13
N LEU A 121 8.39 -6.70 8.57
CA LEU A 121 7.12 -6.56 9.25
C LEU A 121 6.14 -7.61 8.73
N ASN A 122 5.23 -8.07 9.59
CA ASN A 122 4.12 -8.90 9.16
C ASN A 122 3.02 -7.99 8.63
N GLU A 123 2.40 -8.40 7.52
CA GLU A 123 1.29 -7.70 6.90
C GLU A 123 -0.01 -8.47 7.14
N LEU A 124 -1.05 -7.76 7.55
CA LEU A 124 -2.40 -8.28 7.65
C LEU A 124 -3.36 -7.29 6.97
N GLU A 125 -3.94 -7.71 5.84
CA GLU A 125 -4.96 -6.94 5.12
C GLU A 125 -6.36 -7.50 5.45
N ILE A 126 -7.27 -6.62 5.90
CA ILE A 126 -8.64 -6.97 6.26
C ILE A 126 -9.63 -6.00 5.63
N GLY A 127 -10.82 -6.52 5.32
CA GLY A 127 -11.99 -5.68 5.04
C GLY A 127 -12.63 -5.24 6.35
N MET A 128 -12.82 -3.93 6.55
CA MET A 128 -13.53 -3.41 7.73
C MET A 128 -14.50 -2.29 7.36
N SER A 129 -15.54 -2.09 8.16
CA SER A 129 -16.47 -0.99 7.93
C SER A 129 -15.85 0.37 8.28
N TYR A 130 -16.39 1.46 7.74
CA TYR A 130 -16.01 2.82 8.13
C TYR A 130 -16.12 3.04 9.65
N LYS A 131 -17.19 2.51 10.26
CA LYS A 131 -17.45 2.68 11.69
C LYS A 131 -16.36 2.01 12.52
N GLU A 132 -15.96 0.80 12.17
CA GLU A 132 -14.89 0.09 12.87
C GLU A 132 -13.55 0.79 12.69
N PHE A 133 -13.23 1.24 11.47
CA PHE A 133 -11.95 1.89 11.19
C PHE A 133 -11.78 3.19 11.98
N PHE A 134 -12.77 4.09 11.92
CA PHE A 134 -12.71 5.33 12.68
C PHE A 134 -12.85 5.09 14.18
N GLY A 135 -13.42 3.96 14.60
CA GLY A 135 -13.48 3.52 15.99
C GLY A 135 -12.13 3.08 16.59
N LEU A 136 -11.09 2.86 15.76
CA LEU A 136 -9.74 2.57 16.25
C LEU A 136 -9.04 3.77 16.89
N PHE A 137 -9.59 4.97 16.72
CA PHE A 137 -8.97 6.22 17.15
C PHE A 137 -9.91 6.98 18.07
N LYS A 138 -9.34 7.65 19.08
CA LYS A 138 -10.09 8.58 19.93
C LYS A 138 -10.53 9.82 19.15
N ARG A 139 -9.67 10.28 18.24
CA ARG A 139 -9.92 11.40 17.31
C ARG A 139 -9.18 11.14 16.00
N PHE A 140 -9.79 11.56 14.89
CA PHE A 140 -9.22 11.43 13.55
C PHE A 140 -9.44 12.75 12.78
N SER A 141 -8.40 13.25 12.12
CA SER A 141 -8.43 14.45 11.29
C SER A 141 -7.69 14.21 9.98
N LEU A 142 -8.33 14.58 8.86
CA LEU A 142 -7.78 14.49 7.51
C LEU A 142 -7.97 15.84 6.81
N THR A 143 -6.89 16.39 6.27
CA THR A 143 -6.92 17.51 5.34
C THR A 143 -6.58 17.02 3.94
N LEU A 144 -7.28 17.56 2.95
CA LEU A 144 -6.97 17.35 1.55
C LEU A 144 -7.10 18.69 0.85
N SER A 145 -6.05 19.07 0.13
CA SER A 145 -6.07 20.25 -0.71
C SER A 145 -5.54 19.92 -2.11
N PRO A 146 -6.09 20.54 -3.17
CA PRO A 146 -5.62 20.32 -4.53
C PRO A 146 -4.11 20.55 -4.63
N ASN A 147 -3.37 19.51 -5.03
CA ASN A 147 -1.91 19.53 -5.11
C ASN A 147 -1.24 20.07 -3.82
N GLY A 148 -1.86 19.90 -2.64
CA GLY A 148 -1.31 20.37 -1.36
C GLY A 148 -1.38 21.88 -1.16
N LEU A 149 -2.24 22.60 -1.91
CA LEU A 149 -2.28 24.06 -1.93
C LEU A 149 -2.46 24.71 -0.56
N LEU A 150 -3.16 24.08 0.38
CA LEU A 150 -3.50 24.65 1.69
C LEU A 150 -2.68 24.04 2.84
N GLU A 151 -1.82 23.06 2.59
CA GLU A 151 -1.08 22.39 3.67
C GLU A 151 -0.12 23.37 4.37
N GLY A 152 -0.27 23.47 5.70
CA GLY A 152 0.49 24.39 6.54
C GLY A 152 0.13 25.87 6.39
N LYS A 153 -0.94 26.23 5.67
CA LYS A 153 -1.33 27.62 5.41
C LYS A 153 -2.50 28.07 6.26
N SER A 154 -2.46 29.33 6.70
CA SER A 154 -3.61 30.00 7.31
C SER A 154 -4.58 30.49 6.23
N TYR A 155 -5.88 30.37 6.49
CA TYR A 155 -6.95 30.91 5.64
C TYR A 155 -7.99 31.65 6.49
N LYS A 156 -8.79 32.48 5.84
CA LYS A 156 -9.97 33.13 6.44
C LYS A 156 -11.20 32.72 5.65
N THR A 157 -12.24 32.32 6.36
CA THR A 157 -13.57 32.08 5.79
C THR A 157 -14.40 33.36 5.88
N VAL A 158 -15.32 33.55 4.95
CA VAL A 158 -16.29 34.66 4.95
C VAL A 158 -17.68 34.08 5.17
#